data_AF-A0A7X7MFW7-F1
#
_entry.id   AF-A0A7X7MFW7-F1
#
_cell.length_a   1.000
_cell.length_b   1.000
_cell.length_c   1.000
_cell.angle_alpha   90.00
_cell.angle_beta   90.00
_cell.angle_gamma   90.00
#
_symmetry.space_group_name_H-M   'P 1'
#
loop_
_entity.id
_entity.type
_entity.pdbx_description
1 polymer ?
#
loop_
_entity_poly.entity_id
_entity_poly.type
_entity_poly.pdbx_seq_one_letter_code
_entity_poly.pdbx_strand_id
1 'polypeptide(L)'
;MRISESGVKNPVTTLMVFVAILVLGFVAYTFLAIDMMPEIENPTVSVFTLWDGANTEDVETKVTRVIESALGSVTDLDEITSSTSEGRSRVTCRFKWGTDLGEASNDIRDLLERAKRRLPDDADDPILFKFNTANMPILFFGITADENREKMVDLVNDELVDVLKRVPGVGSVEAFGGLDRQVNVRLDPDRLSAYGLSLAEVAAAIDQDNRTEPAGNIKVGVTDYTIRVPGEFAAPGEVGDVVVKRSGDALVRLADVAVIEDGFVEKDSVVETNGKWSMMMIVQKRSGENTVAVCERVLKRLEELKRNLPADYEVLTIGDTSETIVNSIRSVGRTVLYGGLFVILTTLFFLRSVRTSLIIAITIPASLIIAFLFMYALDWTINIMSLSALAVAIGMVVDNA
;
A
#
# COMPACT_ATOMS: atom_id res chain seq x y z
N MET A 1 8.71 -31.19 -44.96
CA MET A 1 9.01 -32.17 -43.89
C MET A 1 10.51 -32.43 -43.70
N ARG A 2 11.41 -31.42 -43.77
CA ARG A 2 12.86 -31.63 -43.52
C ARG A 2 13.24 -31.60 -42.03
N ILE A 3 12.43 -30.94 -41.19
CA ILE A 3 12.73 -30.75 -39.76
C ILE A 3 12.47 -32.04 -38.96
N SER A 4 11.30 -32.65 -39.15
CA SER A 4 10.93 -33.92 -38.49
C SER A 4 11.89 -35.06 -38.86
N GLU A 5 12.25 -35.16 -40.14
CA GLU A 5 13.17 -36.19 -40.65
C GLU A 5 14.60 -36.01 -40.09
N SER A 6 15.05 -34.76 -39.92
CA SER A 6 16.34 -34.45 -39.30
C SER A 6 16.36 -34.80 -37.81
N GLY A 7 15.25 -34.55 -37.09
CA GLY A 7 15.10 -34.90 -35.67
C GLY A 7 15.16 -36.41 -35.40
N VAL A 8 14.58 -37.23 -36.30
CA VAL A 8 14.63 -38.70 -36.22
C VAL A 8 16.01 -39.25 -36.59
N LYS A 9 16.69 -38.64 -37.57
CA LYS A 9 18.02 -39.07 -38.02
C LYS A 9 19.14 -38.76 -37.01
N ASN A 10 18.98 -37.72 -36.18
CA ASN A 10 19.96 -37.30 -35.18
C ASN A 10 19.42 -37.40 -33.74
N PRO A 11 19.14 -38.62 -33.22
CA PRO A 11 18.43 -38.80 -31.95
C PRO A 11 19.20 -38.24 -30.74
N VAL A 12 20.54 -38.32 -30.74
CA VAL A 12 21.37 -37.80 -29.65
C VAL A 12 21.31 -36.28 -29.61
N THR A 13 21.43 -35.61 -30.77
CA THR A 13 21.36 -34.15 -30.85
C THR A 13 19.99 -33.64 -30.39
N THR A 14 18.90 -34.26 -30.87
CA THR A 14 17.53 -33.90 -30.47
C THR A 14 17.33 -34.08 -28.96
N LEU A 15 17.83 -35.18 -28.38
CA LEU A 15 17.76 -35.42 -26.95
C LEU A 15 18.55 -34.37 -26.16
N MET A 16 19.78 -34.05 -26.59
CA MET A 16 20.61 -33.05 -25.90
C MET A 16 19.97 -31.65 -25.92
N VAL A 17 19.39 -31.24 -27.06
CA VAL A 17 18.66 -29.96 -27.16
C VAL A 17 17.43 -29.96 -26.25
N PHE A 18 16.65 -31.04 -26.25
CA PHE A 18 15.47 -31.16 -25.39
C PHE A 18 15.83 -31.10 -23.90
N VAL A 19 16.86 -31.84 -23.48
CA VAL A 19 17.37 -31.81 -22.10
C VAL A 19 17.91 -30.42 -21.75
N ALA A 20 18.63 -29.75 -22.66
CA ALA A 20 19.11 -28.39 -22.43
C ALA A 20 17.96 -27.41 -22.18
N ILE A 21 16.88 -27.48 -22.97
CA ILE A 21 15.69 -26.63 -22.78
C ILE A 21 15.02 -26.96 -21.43
N LEU A 22 14.91 -28.23 -21.05
CA LEU A 22 14.34 -28.62 -19.75
C LEU A 22 15.18 -28.11 -18.58
N VAL A 23 16.50 -28.19 -18.66
CA VAL A 23 17.39 -27.65 -17.62
C VAL A 23 17.24 -26.14 -17.53
N LEU A 24 17.23 -25.43 -18.66
CA LEU A 24 17.02 -23.98 -18.69
C LEU A 24 15.65 -23.60 -18.12
N GLY A 25 14.59 -24.31 -18.48
CA GLY A 25 13.24 -24.06 -17.95
C GLY A 25 13.13 -24.36 -16.46
N PHE A 26 13.83 -25.39 -15.96
CA PHE A 26 13.90 -25.69 -14.54
C PHE A 26 14.65 -24.59 -13.76
N VAL A 27 15.76 -24.08 -14.30
CA VAL A 27 16.47 -22.94 -13.73
C VAL A 27 15.58 -21.69 -13.76
N ALA A 28 14.92 -21.40 -14.88
CA ALA A 28 13.99 -20.27 -15.01
C ALA A 28 12.85 -20.33 -13.97
N TYR A 29 12.29 -21.51 -13.73
CA TYR A 29 11.28 -21.73 -12.69
C TYR A 29 11.75 -21.26 -11.30
N THR A 30 13.02 -21.44 -10.96
CA THR A 30 13.55 -20.98 -9.65
C THR A 30 13.71 -19.47 -9.53
N PHE A 31 13.70 -18.74 -10.66
CA PHE A 31 13.82 -17.28 -10.69
C PHE A 31 12.47 -16.56 -10.90
N LEU A 32 11.41 -17.27 -11.27
CA LEU A 32 10.10 -16.67 -11.49
C LEU A 32 9.48 -16.17 -10.18
N ALA A 33 9.06 -14.91 -10.18
CA ALA A 33 8.30 -14.34 -9.06
C ALA A 33 6.91 -15.00 -8.97
N ILE A 34 6.44 -15.20 -7.74
CA ILE A 34 5.13 -15.77 -7.45
C ILE A 34 4.27 -14.67 -6.83
N ASP A 35 3.16 -14.35 -7.50
CA ASP A 35 2.22 -13.30 -7.11
C ASP A 35 0.77 -13.76 -7.31
N MET A 36 -0.18 -13.02 -6.74
CA MET A 36 -1.61 -13.34 -6.91
C MET A 36 -2.11 -12.98 -8.31
N MET A 37 -1.69 -11.80 -8.79
CA MET A 37 -2.04 -11.22 -10.07
C MET A 37 -0.76 -10.80 -10.80
N PRO A 38 -0.77 -10.67 -12.14
CA PRO A 38 0.32 -10.00 -12.83
C PRO A 38 0.41 -8.54 -12.36
N GLU A 39 1.60 -7.97 -12.45
CA GLU A 39 1.80 -6.55 -12.21
C GLU A 39 1.14 -5.78 -13.35
N ILE A 40 0.07 -5.04 -13.04
CA ILE A 40 -0.64 -4.19 -13.99
C ILE A 40 -0.54 -2.77 -13.47
N GLU A 41 0.14 -1.92 -14.22
CA GLU A 41 0.04 -0.49 -14.02
C GLU A 41 -1.25 -0.01 -14.68
N ASN A 42 -2.32 0.10 -13.87
CA ASN A 42 -3.56 0.67 -14.35
C ASN A 42 -3.29 2.15 -14.71
N PRO A 43 -3.56 2.61 -15.95
CA PRO A 43 -3.17 3.93 -16.42
C PRO A 43 -4.07 5.02 -15.84
N THR A 44 -4.02 5.20 -14.52
CA THR A 44 -4.93 6.06 -13.78
C THR A 44 -4.19 6.79 -12.67
N VAL A 45 -4.35 8.11 -12.64
CA VAL A 45 -3.83 8.99 -11.59
C VAL A 45 -5.01 9.73 -10.98
N SER A 46 -5.18 9.60 -9.67
CA SER A 46 -6.17 10.36 -8.90
C SER A 46 -5.50 11.56 -8.24
N VAL A 47 -6.21 12.66 -8.17
CA VAL A 47 -5.85 13.88 -7.45
C VAL A 47 -6.92 14.10 -6.38
N PHE A 48 -6.48 14.24 -5.14
CA PHE A 48 -7.35 14.51 -4.00
C PHE A 48 -7.09 15.91 -3.48
N THR A 49 -8.15 16.65 -3.19
CA THR A 49 -8.08 17.97 -2.58
C THR A 49 -9.13 18.07 -1.50
N LEU A 50 -8.72 18.54 -0.32
CA LEU A 50 -9.57 18.74 0.84
C LEU A 50 -9.83 20.23 1.00
N TRP A 51 -11.05 20.59 1.37
CA TRP A 51 -11.43 21.96 1.70
C TRP A 51 -12.49 21.90 2.80
N ASP A 52 -12.02 21.67 4.03
CA ASP A 52 -12.88 21.40 5.16
C ASP A 52 -13.82 22.58 5.47
N GLY A 53 -15.08 22.26 5.78
CA GLY A 53 -16.12 23.26 6.04
C GLY A 53 -16.79 23.84 4.77
N ALA A 54 -16.32 23.51 3.57
CA ALA A 54 -16.97 23.91 2.32
C ALA A 54 -18.10 22.95 1.92
N ASN A 55 -19.21 23.52 1.42
CA ASN A 55 -20.32 22.73 0.90
C ASN A 55 -19.96 22.10 -0.47
N THR A 56 -20.68 21.06 -0.87
CA THR A 56 -20.41 20.31 -2.11
C THR A 56 -20.42 21.19 -3.36
N GLU A 57 -21.30 22.20 -3.44
CA GLU A 57 -21.44 23.07 -4.62
C GLU A 57 -20.25 24.03 -4.79
N ASP A 58 -19.77 24.59 -3.67
CA ASP A 58 -18.57 25.41 -3.63
C ASP A 58 -17.32 24.58 -3.97
N VAL A 59 -17.19 23.38 -3.41
CA VAL A 59 -16.07 22.48 -3.74
C VAL A 59 -16.12 22.10 -5.22
N GLU A 60 -17.29 21.78 -5.77
CA GLU A 60 -17.41 21.45 -7.20
C GLU A 60 -16.94 22.62 -8.07
N THR A 61 -17.43 23.83 -7.78
CA THR A 61 -17.22 24.98 -8.66
C THR A 61 -15.80 25.58 -8.52
N LYS A 62 -15.28 25.67 -7.29
CA LYS A 62 -14.03 26.38 -6.98
C LYS A 62 -12.82 25.45 -6.90
N VAL A 63 -13.01 24.16 -6.65
CA VAL A 63 -11.93 23.17 -6.55
C VAL A 63 -12.00 22.19 -7.71
N THR A 64 -13.05 21.35 -7.75
CA THR A 64 -13.13 20.23 -8.70
C THR A 64 -13.05 20.70 -10.15
N ARG A 65 -13.86 21.69 -10.57
CA ARG A 65 -13.85 22.21 -11.95
C ARG A 65 -12.55 22.93 -12.31
N VAL A 66 -11.90 23.58 -11.35
CA VAL A 66 -10.61 24.26 -11.57
C VAL A 66 -9.52 23.24 -11.84
N ILE A 67 -9.47 22.17 -11.04
CA ILE A 67 -8.53 21.06 -11.22
C ILE A 67 -8.84 20.33 -12.53
N GLU A 68 -10.09 19.93 -12.76
CA GLU A 68 -10.52 19.25 -13.98
C GLU A 68 -10.15 20.03 -15.25
N SER A 69 -10.41 21.35 -15.26
CA SER A 69 -10.06 22.21 -16.39
C SER A 69 -8.55 22.32 -16.63
N ALA A 70 -7.74 22.28 -15.56
CA ALA A 70 -6.28 22.29 -15.68
C ALA A 70 -5.78 20.95 -16.24
N LEU A 71 -6.29 19.84 -15.71
CA LEU A 71 -5.86 18.48 -16.06
C LEU A 71 -6.37 18.03 -17.44
N GLY A 72 -7.44 18.64 -17.96
CA GLY A 72 -7.96 18.36 -19.30
C GLY A 72 -6.98 18.66 -20.45
N SER A 73 -5.86 19.33 -20.17
CA SER A 73 -4.81 19.63 -21.14
C SER A 73 -3.64 18.64 -21.13
N VAL A 74 -3.67 17.62 -20.26
CA VAL A 74 -2.58 16.65 -20.15
C VAL A 74 -2.54 15.72 -21.36
N THR A 75 -1.33 15.34 -21.79
CA THR A 75 -1.11 14.49 -22.96
C THR A 75 -1.59 13.06 -22.70
N ASP A 76 -2.07 12.37 -23.74
CA ASP A 76 -2.52 10.97 -23.72
C ASP A 76 -3.63 10.62 -22.73
N LEU A 77 -4.33 11.66 -22.25
CA LEU A 77 -5.56 11.52 -21.50
C LEU A 77 -6.66 10.89 -22.36
N ASP A 78 -7.31 9.87 -21.81
CA ASP A 78 -8.44 9.17 -22.42
C ASP A 78 -9.76 9.66 -21.81
N GLU A 79 -9.84 9.69 -20.48
CA GLU A 79 -11.05 10.09 -19.76
C GLU A 79 -10.71 10.78 -18.43
N ILE A 80 -11.45 11.83 -18.07
CA ILE A 80 -11.45 12.39 -16.71
C ILE A 80 -12.79 12.10 -16.07
N THR A 81 -12.75 11.62 -14.84
CA THR A 81 -13.91 11.48 -13.98
C THR A 81 -13.67 12.22 -12.69
N SER A 82 -14.64 13.02 -12.25
CA SER A 82 -14.58 13.77 -11.02
C SER A 82 -15.71 13.36 -10.09
N SER A 83 -15.42 13.34 -8.79
CA SER A 83 -16.39 13.08 -7.73
C SER A 83 -16.17 14.09 -6.63
N THR A 84 -17.24 14.76 -6.24
CA THR A 84 -17.23 15.79 -5.21
C THR A 84 -18.15 15.36 -4.08
N SER A 85 -17.70 15.52 -2.86
CA SER A 85 -18.50 15.42 -1.64
C SER A 85 -18.23 16.64 -0.76
N GLU A 86 -18.99 16.76 0.33
CA GLU A 86 -18.75 17.81 1.33
C GLU A 86 -17.27 17.82 1.76
N GLY A 87 -16.65 19.00 1.66
CA GLY A 87 -15.23 19.23 1.95
C GLY A 87 -14.20 18.45 1.13
N ARG A 88 -14.58 17.65 0.12
CA ARG A 88 -13.63 16.78 -0.60
C ARG A 88 -13.86 16.75 -2.11
N SER A 89 -12.76 16.85 -2.85
CA SER A 89 -12.72 16.68 -4.31
C SER A 89 -11.80 15.52 -4.68
N ARG A 90 -12.27 14.65 -5.58
CA ARG A 90 -11.47 13.61 -6.21
C ARG A 90 -11.59 13.73 -7.72
N VAL A 91 -10.48 14.03 -8.39
CA VAL A 91 -10.39 14.04 -9.86
C VAL A 91 -9.52 12.86 -10.29
N THR A 92 -10.02 12.03 -11.19
CA THR A 92 -9.35 10.81 -11.66
C THR A 92 -9.12 10.90 -13.16
N CYS A 93 -7.86 10.97 -13.54
CA CYS A 93 -7.40 10.98 -14.93
C CYS A 93 -7.05 9.56 -15.35
N ARG A 94 -7.74 9.05 -16.36
CA ARG A 94 -7.42 7.79 -17.04
C ARG A 94 -6.71 8.09 -18.35
N PHE A 95 -5.57 7.46 -18.54
CA PHE A 95 -4.71 7.58 -19.70
C PHE A 95 -4.87 6.37 -20.62
N LYS A 96 -4.39 6.49 -21.85
CA LYS A 96 -4.31 5.37 -22.79
C LYS A 96 -3.33 4.31 -22.28
N TRP A 97 -3.57 3.06 -22.67
CA TRP A 97 -2.65 1.96 -22.35
C TRP A 97 -1.28 2.19 -23.00
N GLY A 98 -0.22 2.01 -22.22
CA GLY A 98 1.17 2.20 -22.66
C GLY A 98 1.73 3.61 -22.42
N THR A 99 0.94 4.54 -21.90
CA THR A 99 1.43 5.85 -21.44
C THR A 99 2.35 5.68 -20.24
N ASP A 100 3.48 6.40 -20.23
CA ASP A 100 4.36 6.47 -19.06
C ASP A 100 3.67 7.28 -17.97
N LEU A 101 3.22 6.59 -16.92
CA LEU A 101 2.52 7.22 -15.80
C LEU A 101 3.45 8.08 -14.94
N GLY A 102 4.76 7.87 -14.98
CA GLY A 102 5.74 8.73 -14.33
C GLY A 102 5.80 10.10 -15.01
N GLU A 103 5.89 10.12 -16.34
CA GLU A 103 5.84 11.35 -17.14
C GLU A 103 4.48 12.05 -16.97
N ALA A 104 3.37 11.31 -17.11
CA ALA A 104 2.03 11.86 -16.92
C ALA A 104 1.81 12.43 -15.51
N SER A 105 2.36 11.79 -14.47
CA SER A 105 2.28 12.30 -13.10
C SER A 105 3.07 13.59 -12.90
N ASN A 106 4.21 13.75 -13.60
CA ASN A 106 4.99 14.98 -13.56
C ASN A 106 4.25 16.12 -14.29
N ASP A 107 3.67 15.84 -15.46
CA ASP A 107 2.84 16.80 -16.20
C ASP A 107 1.63 17.25 -15.38
N ILE A 108 0.93 16.31 -14.73
CA ILE A 108 -0.16 16.61 -13.80
C ILE A 108 0.34 17.54 -12.68
N ARG A 109 1.48 17.23 -12.05
CA ARG A 109 2.04 18.05 -10.96
C ARG A 109 2.30 19.48 -11.43
N ASP A 110 2.90 19.65 -12.60
CA ASP A 110 3.18 20.98 -13.18
C ASP A 110 1.91 21.77 -13.49
N LEU A 111 0.84 21.09 -13.92
CA LEU A 111 -0.47 21.71 -14.16
C LEU A 111 -1.15 22.10 -12.84
N LEU A 112 -1.08 21.23 -11.82
CA LEU A 112 -1.63 21.51 -10.49
C LEU A 112 -0.95 22.70 -9.82
N GLU A 113 0.37 22.83 -9.93
CA GLU A 113 1.11 24.00 -9.41
C GLU A 113 0.62 25.33 -10.02
N ARG A 114 0.19 25.30 -11.29
CA ARG A 114 -0.41 26.47 -11.95
C ARG A 114 -1.85 26.69 -11.50
N ALA A 115 -2.60 25.62 -11.30
CA ALA A 115 -4.00 25.65 -10.87
C ALA A 115 -4.14 26.06 -9.40
N LYS A 116 -3.15 25.77 -8.56
CA LYS A 116 -3.11 26.10 -7.13
C LYS A 116 -3.37 27.58 -6.86
N ARG A 117 -2.86 28.48 -7.71
CA ARG A 117 -3.13 29.94 -7.62
C ARG A 117 -4.59 30.34 -7.84
N ARG A 118 -5.44 29.42 -8.31
CA ARG A 118 -6.87 29.64 -8.55
C ARG A 118 -7.74 28.87 -7.55
N LEU A 119 -7.14 28.02 -6.72
CA LEU A 119 -7.83 27.37 -5.63
C LEU A 119 -8.05 28.39 -4.50
N PRO A 120 -9.07 28.18 -3.64
CA PRO A 120 -9.23 28.95 -2.40
C PRO A 120 -7.97 28.87 -1.53
N ASP A 121 -7.63 29.97 -0.84
CA ASP A 121 -6.43 30.05 0.02
C ASP A 121 -6.51 29.11 1.23
N ASP A 122 -7.72 28.71 1.61
CA ASP A 122 -8.07 27.82 2.72
C ASP A 122 -8.28 26.36 2.30
N ALA A 123 -8.09 26.03 1.01
CA ALA A 123 -8.09 24.65 0.53
C ALA A 123 -6.69 24.03 0.67
N ASP A 124 -6.65 22.74 0.99
CA ASP A 124 -5.40 21.99 1.09
C ASP A 124 -4.74 21.80 -0.28
N ASP A 125 -3.43 21.54 -0.25
CA ASP A 125 -2.67 21.23 -1.45
C ASP A 125 -3.15 19.93 -2.10
N PRO A 126 -3.37 19.91 -3.44
CA PRO A 126 -3.76 18.69 -4.14
C PRO A 126 -2.71 17.58 -4.02
N ILE A 127 -3.13 16.40 -3.59
CA ILE A 127 -2.28 15.22 -3.42
C ILE A 127 -2.47 14.27 -4.60
N LEU A 128 -1.36 13.84 -5.21
CA LEU A 128 -1.36 12.85 -6.28
C LEU A 128 -1.33 11.43 -5.74
N PHE A 129 -2.19 10.57 -6.29
CA PHE A 129 -2.25 9.15 -6.01
C PHE A 129 -2.22 8.34 -7.30
N LYS A 130 -1.13 7.60 -7.53
CA LYS A 130 -1.00 6.63 -8.62
C LYS A 130 -1.40 5.25 -8.09
N PHE A 131 -2.43 4.64 -8.67
CA PHE A 131 -2.77 3.26 -8.34
C PHE A 131 -1.77 2.31 -9.00
N ASN A 132 -1.20 1.39 -8.21
CA ASN A 132 -0.38 0.29 -8.71
C ASN A 132 -0.82 -0.99 -7.98
N THR A 133 -0.95 -2.11 -8.68
CA THR A 133 -1.20 -3.43 -8.08
C THR A 133 -0.14 -3.79 -7.03
N ALA A 134 1.10 -3.29 -7.16
CA ALA A 134 2.14 -3.45 -6.14
C ALA A 134 1.81 -2.78 -4.79
N ASN A 135 0.99 -1.72 -4.80
CA ASN A 135 0.53 -1.03 -3.58
C ASN A 135 -0.68 -1.73 -2.95
N MET A 136 -1.19 -2.82 -3.54
CA MET A 136 -2.25 -3.58 -2.91
C MET A 136 -1.72 -4.27 -1.65
N PRO A 137 -2.44 -4.19 -0.52
CA PRO A 137 -2.02 -4.89 0.67
C PRO A 137 -2.02 -6.40 0.47
N ILE A 138 -0.97 -7.05 0.97
CA ILE A 138 -0.75 -8.51 0.90
C ILE A 138 -1.11 -9.22 2.21
N LEU A 139 -1.14 -8.48 3.33
CA LEU A 139 -1.55 -8.96 4.65
C LEU A 139 -2.42 -7.92 5.33
N PHE A 140 -3.43 -8.41 6.05
CA PHE A 140 -4.35 -7.64 6.87
C PHE A 140 -4.36 -8.22 8.28
N PHE A 141 -4.17 -7.36 9.28
CA PHE A 141 -4.18 -7.72 10.68
C PHE A 141 -5.16 -6.84 11.45
N GLY A 142 -5.94 -7.44 12.34
CA GLY A 142 -6.73 -6.74 13.34
C GLY A 142 -6.02 -6.79 14.67
N ILE A 143 -5.76 -5.65 15.28
CA ILE A 143 -5.21 -5.55 16.64
C ILE A 143 -6.31 -5.10 17.58
N THR A 144 -6.63 -5.92 18.58
CA THR A 144 -7.64 -5.60 19.60
C THR A 144 -6.97 -5.48 20.96
N ALA A 145 -7.51 -4.60 21.81
CA ALA A 145 -7.14 -4.47 23.22
C ALA A 145 -8.40 -4.30 24.09
N ASP A 146 -8.44 -4.96 25.23
CA ASP A 146 -9.59 -4.89 26.15
C ASP A 146 -9.43 -3.73 27.14
N GLU A 147 -8.25 -3.56 27.76
CA GLU A 147 -8.00 -2.54 28.81
C GLU A 147 -7.22 -1.30 28.32
N ASN A 148 -6.18 -1.45 27.49
CA ASN A 148 -5.23 -0.38 27.13
C ASN A 148 -5.46 0.20 25.72
N ARG A 149 -6.72 0.52 25.41
CA ARG A 149 -7.10 1.06 24.09
C ARG A 149 -6.46 2.40 23.76
N GLU A 150 -6.28 3.25 24.77
CA GLU A 150 -5.72 4.60 24.63
C GLU A 150 -4.26 4.59 24.17
N LYS A 151 -3.49 3.56 24.56
CA LYS A 151 -2.06 3.41 24.19
C LYS A 151 -1.86 2.53 22.98
N MET A 152 -2.94 2.00 22.40
CA MET A 152 -2.86 1.02 21.33
C MET A 152 -2.23 1.61 20.07
N VAL A 153 -2.53 2.87 19.74
CA VAL A 153 -1.96 3.55 18.55
C VAL A 153 -0.45 3.64 18.66
N ASP A 154 0.06 4.21 19.75
CA ASP A 154 1.49 4.39 19.98
C ASP A 154 2.22 3.03 19.99
N LEU A 155 1.68 2.06 20.72
CA LEU A 155 2.28 0.74 20.83
C LEU A 155 2.28 -0.02 19.48
N VAL A 156 1.19 0.02 18.73
CA VAL A 156 1.14 -0.60 17.39
C VAL A 156 2.12 0.07 16.44
N ASN A 157 2.22 1.40 16.47
CA ASN A 157 3.13 2.13 15.60
C ASN A 157 4.61 1.81 15.91
N ASP A 158 4.99 1.90 17.18
CA ASP A 158 6.39 1.76 17.60
C ASP A 158 6.87 0.30 17.58
N GLU A 159 6.06 -0.63 18.11
CA GLU A 159 6.47 -2.02 18.32
C GLU A 159 6.16 -2.94 17.12
N LEU A 160 5.10 -2.62 16.35
CA LEU A 160 4.69 -3.45 15.21
C LEU A 160 5.04 -2.78 13.87
N VAL A 161 4.46 -1.62 13.58
CA VAL A 161 4.57 -0.96 12.27
C VAL A 161 6.03 -0.67 11.93
N ASP A 162 6.76 -0.02 12.82
CA ASP A 162 8.15 0.38 12.57
C ASP A 162 9.12 -0.80 12.46
N VAL A 163 8.85 -1.88 13.19
CA VAL A 163 9.65 -3.10 13.10
C VAL A 163 9.34 -3.87 11.81
N LEU A 164 8.06 -3.98 11.44
CA LEU A 164 7.64 -4.71 10.24
C LEU A 164 8.03 -3.97 8.94
N LYS A 165 8.05 -2.63 8.95
CA LYS A 165 8.58 -1.81 7.83
C LYS A 165 10.02 -2.17 7.46
N ARG A 166 10.82 -2.66 8.43
CA ARG A 166 12.23 -3.04 8.22
C ARG A 166 12.40 -4.46 7.65
N VAL A 167 11.33 -5.25 7.54
CA VAL A 167 11.40 -6.59 6.96
C VAL A 167 11.75 -6.49 5.47
N PRO A 168 12.74 -7.25 4.97
CA PRO A 168 13.11 -7.20 3.56
C PRO A 168 11.92 -7.50 2.64
N GLY A 169 11.74 -6.66 1.63
CA GLY A 169 10.66 -6.75 0.65
C GLY A 169 9.33 -6.09 1.06
N VAL A 170 9.21 -5.55 2.28
CA VAL A 170 8.07 -4.72 2.69
C VAL A 170 8.23 -3.30 2.13
N GLY A 171 7.16 -2.79 1.51
CA GLY A 171 7.09 -1.45 0.93
C GLY A 171 6.55 -0.44 1.93
N SER A 172 5.38 -0.74 2.50
CA SER A 172 4.78 0.05 3.56
C SER A 172 4.05 -0.86 4.56
N VAL A 173 3.92 -0.35 5.78
CA VAL A 173 3.03 -0.88 6.80
C VAL A 173 2.28 0.31 7.36
N GLU A 174 0.97 0.22 7.36
CA GLU A 174 0.08 1.30 7.80
C GLU A 174 -0.92 0.71 8.77
N ALA A 175 -1.22 1.44 9.84
CA ALA A 175 -2.22 1.08 10.82
C ALA A 175 -3.27 2.18 10.90
N PHE A 176 -4.54 1.80 10.94
CA PHE A 176 -5.68 2.71 10.95
C PHE A 176 -6.65 2.35 12.07
N GLY A 177 -7.41 3.37 12.51
CA GLY A 177 -8.31 3.28 13.65
C GLY A 177 -7.58 3.49 14.96
N GLY A 178 -8.20 3.10 16.08
CA GLY A 178 -7.67 3.39 17.40
C GLY A 178 -8.12 4.77 17.89
N LEU A 179 -7.39 5.29 18.87
CA LEU A 179 -7.67 6.57 19.52
C LEU A 179 -6.43 7.45 19.36
N ASP A 180 -6.44 8.33 18.37
CA ASP A 180 -5.35 9.28 18.15
C ASP A 180 -5.37 10.34 19.24
N ARG A 181 -4.31 10.40 20.04
CA ARG A 181 -4.20 11.34 21.13
C ARG A 181 -4.10 12.76 20.60
N GLN A 182 -4.93 13.66 21.12
CA GLN A 182 -4.95 15.07 20.77
C GLN A 182 -5.17 15.92 22.02
N VAL A 183 -4.44 17.04 22.13
CA VAL A 183 -4.72 18.04 23.15
C VAL A 183 -5.83 18.96 22.64
N ASN A 184 -7.00 18.86 23.25
CA ASN A 184 -8.19 19.62 22.88
C ASN A 184 -8.25 20.92 23.69
N VAL A 185 -8.23 22.06 22.98
CA VAL A 185 -8.38 23.39 23.57
C VAL A 185 -9.83 23.86 23.39
N ARG A 186 -10.64 23.73 24.43
CA ARG A 186 -12.05 24.14 24.42
C ARG A 186 -12.21 25.56 24.92
N LEU A 187 -12.38 26.49 23.99
CA LEU A 187 -12.50 27.92 24.28
C LEU A 187 -13.88 28.26 24.85
N ASP A 188 -13.91 29.14 25.86
CA ASP A 188 -15.14 29.68 26.46
C ASP A 188 -15.51 31.02 25.78
N PRO A 189 -16.60 31.08 24.98
CA PRO A 189 -16.98 32.28 24.23
C PRO A 189 -17.26 33.49 25.12
N ASP A 190 -17.82 33.28 26.31
CA ASP A 190 -18.17 34.37 27.23
C ASP A 190 -16.90 34.98 27.82
N ARG A 191 -15.92 34.13 28.18
CA ARG A 191 -14.61 34.60 28.67
C ARG A 191 -13.80 35.29 27.59
N LEU A 192 -13.76 34.75 26.37
CA LEU A 192 -13.10 35.40 25.24
C LEU A 192 -13.66 36.81 25.00
N SER A 193 -14.99 36.95 25.01
CA SER A 193 -15.66 38.24 24.89
C SER A 193 -15.32 39.19 26.04
N ALA A 194 -15.32 38.71 27.29
CA ALA A 194 -14.99 39.51 28.46
C ALA A 194 -13.55 40.06 28.45
N TYR A 195 -12.60 39.27 27.94
CA TYR A 195 -11.21 39.70 27.76
C TYR A 195 -10.95 40.44 26.45
N GLY A 196 -11.96 40.56 25.58
CA GLY A 196 -11.83 41.15 24.25
C GLY A 196 -10.76 40.44 23.42
N LEU A 197 -10.84 39.12 23.37
CA LEU A 197 -9.99 38.22 22.60
C LEU A 197 -10.77 37.59 21.46
N SER A 198 -10.17 37.53 20.28
CA SER A 198 -10.68 36.81 19.12
C SER A 198 -10.10 35.40 19.04
N LEU A 199 -10.82 34.51 18.34
CA LEU A 199 -10.35 33.14 18.07
C LEU A 199 -8.99 33.13 17.34
N ALA A 200 -8.81 34.05 16.38
CA ALA A 200 -7.60 34.17 15.59
C ALA A 200 -6.38 34.59 16.44
N GLU A 201 -6.57 35.49 17.42
CA GLU A 201 -5.50 35.88 18.34
C GLU A 201 -5.07 34.71 19.24
N VAL A 202 -6.02 33.89 19.70
CA VAL A 202 -5.70 32.70 20.50
C VAL A 202 -4.97 31.65 19.68
N ALA A 203 -5.44 31.37 18.45
CA ALA A 203 -4.78 30.43 17.56
C ALA A 203 -3.34 30.87 17.22
N ALA A 204 -3.14 32.16 16.93
CA ALA A 204 -1.81 32.72 16.67
C ALA A 204 -0.89 32.63 17.90
N ALA A 205 -1.40 32.85 19.11
CA ALA A 205 -0.62 32.74 20.34
C ALA A 205 -0.13 31.29 20.57
N ILE A 206 -1.00 30.29 20.35
CA ILE A 206 -0.63 28.87 20.48
C ILE A 206 0.42 28.48 19.42
N ASP A 207 0.22 28.88 18.16
CA ASP A 207 1.17 28.59 17.07
C ASP A 207 2.53 29.28 17.26
N GLN A 208 2.56 30.45 17.90
CA GLN A 208 3.80 31.17 18.20
C GLN A 208 4.59 30.52 19.34
N ASP A 209 3.92 30.04 20.40
CA ASP A 209 4.61 29.40 21.54
C ASP A 209 5.06 27.97 21.21
N ASN A 210 4.33 27.24 20.35
CA ASN A 210 4.63 25.84 19.99
C ASN A 210 5.66 25.69 18.85
N ARG A 211 6.69 26.53 18.79
CA ARG A 211 7.72 26.47 17.74
C ARG A 211 9.12 26.44 18.31
N THR A 212 9.92 25.50 17.82
CA THR A 212 11.36 25.43 18.12
C THR A 212 12.14 26.39 17.25
N GLU A 213 12.73 27.43 17.86
CA GLU A 213 13.47 28.47 17.15
C GLU A 213 15.00 28.21 17.19
N PRO A 214 15.70 28.22 16.04
CA PRO A 214 17.14 28.12 16.00
C PRO A 214 17.77 29.47 16.42
N ALA A 215 18.55 29.47 17.51
CA ALA A 215 19.21 30.68 18.01
C ALA A 215 20.60 30.91 17.39
N GLY A 216 20.95 30.15 16.35
CA GLY A 216 22.23 30.23 15.64
C GLY A 216 23.33 29.39 16.29
N ASN A 217 24.58 29.71 15.96
CA ASN A 217 25.74 28.97 16.44
C ASN A 217 26.68 29.88 17.25
N ILE A 218 27.27 29.33 18.32
CA ILE A 218 28.35 29.97 19.07
C ILE A 218 29.64 29.15 18.90
N LYS A 219 30.67 29.80 18.39
CA LYS A 219 31.99 29.18 18.25
C LYS A 219 32.84 29.40 19.49
N VAL A 220 33.23 28.30 20.14
CA VAL A 220 34.13 28.33 21.30
C VAL A 220 35.40 27.56 20.93
N GLY A 221 36.48 28.30 20.64
CA GLY A 221 37.74 27.74 20.17
C GLY A 221 37.61 27.12 18.77
N VAL A 222 37.85 25.80 18.68
CA VAL A 222 37.70 25.02 17.44
C VAL A 222 36.34 24.36 17.30
N THR A 223 35.49 24.40 18.33
CA THR A 223 34.18 23.74 18.35
C THR A 223 33.09 24.76 18.08
N ASP A 224 32.15 24.42 17.19
CA ASP A 224 30.96 25.21 16.91
C ASP A 224 29.75 24.57 17.60
N TYR A 225 29.07 25.33 18.47
CA TYR A 225 27.92 24.87 19.23
C TYR A 225 26.65 25.49 18.64
N THR A 226 25.77 24.67 18.08
CA THR A 226 24.45 25.12 17.67
C THR A 226 23.56 25.31 18.89
N ILE A 227 23.01 26.52 19.05
CA ILE A 227 22.06 26.86 20.11
C ILE A 227 20.65 26.74 19.53
N ARG A 228 19.79 26.01 20.24
CA ARG A 228 18.37 25.83 19.90
C ARG A 228 17.54 26.19 21.11
N VAL A 229 16.45 26.91 20.90
CA VAL A 229 15.47 27.21 21.95
C VAL A 229 14.25 26.33 21.69
N PRO A 230 14.07 25.21 22.43
CA PRO A 230 12.89 24.38 22.28
C PRO A 230 11.67 25.14 22.79
N GLY A 231 10.64 25.26 21.95
CA GLY A 231 9.33 25.84 22.30
C GLY A 231 8.19 24.81 22.26
N GLU A 232 8.43 23.61 21.74
CA GLU A 232 7.42 22.55 21.70
C GLU A 232 6.96 22.14 23.11
N PHE A 233 5.64 22.03 23.28
CA PHE A 233 5.06 21.62 24.56
C PHE A 233 5.40 20.17 24.89
N ALA A 234 5.93 19.92 26.09
CA ALA A 234 6.23 18.58 26.58
C ALA A 234 5.02 17.92 27.25
N ALA A 235 4.09 18.72 27.77
CA ALA A 235 2.91 18.24 28.48
C ALA A 235 1.65 19.06 28.14
N PRO A 236 0.45 18.45 28.15
CA PRO A 236 -0.80 19.16 27.92
C PRO A 236 -1.01 20.36 28.86
N GLY A 237 -0.49 20.29 30.09
CA GLY A 237 -0.59 21.38 31.06
C GLY A 237 0.13 22.66 30.62
N GLU A 238 1.22 22.55 29.86
CA GLU A 238 2.01 23.70 29.38
C GLU A 238 1.22 24.52 28.35
N VAL A 239 0.32 23.88 27.60
CA VAL A 239 -0.58 24.57 26.66
C VAL A 239 -1.46 25.59 27.40
N GLY A 240 -1.87 25.28 28.64
CA GLY A 240 -2.65 26.20 29.46
C GLY A 240 -1.88 27.44 29.91
N ASP A 241 -0.55 27.38 29.94
CA ASP A 241 0.31 28.47 30.39
C ASP A 241 0.59 29.52 29.31
N VAL A 242 0.23 29.24 28.05
CA VAL A 242 0.39 30.12 26.89
C VAL A 242 -0.24 31.47 27.16
N VAL A 243 0.52 32.55 26.93
CA VAL A 243 0.05 33.92 27.17
C VAL A 243 -0.70 34.42 25.94
N VAL A 244 -2.02 34.51 26.04
CA VAL A 244 -2.89 34.97 24.94
C VAL A 244 -3.06 36.48 24.88
N LYS A 245 -2.86 37.19 26.00
CA LYS A 245 -2.92 38.67 26.05
C LYS A 245 -2.03 39.22 27.14
N ARG A 246 -1.43 40.38 26.87
CA ARG A 246 -0.74 41.20 27.87
C ARG A 246 -1.39 42.59 27.92
N SER A 247 -1.86 42.99 29.10
CA SER A 247 -2.43 44.31 29.34
C SER A 247 -1.72 44.96 30.53
N GLY A 248 -0.70 45.76 30.26
CA GLY A 248 0.22 46.27 31.30
C GLY A 248 0.95 45.11 31.99
N ASP A 249 0.85 45.05 33.32
CA ASP A 249 1.43 43.97 34.16
C ASP A 249 0.51 42.74 34.28
N ALA A 250 -0.73 42.80 33.78
CA ALA A 250 -1.65 41.67 33.79
C ALA A 250 -1.44 40.78 32.56
N LEU A 251 -1.27 39.48 32.82
CA LEU A 251 -1.17 38.43 31.80
C LEU A 251 -2.47 37.64 31.80
N VAL A 252 -3.05 37.43 30.62
CA VAL A 252 -4.14 36.49 30.41
C VAL A 252 -3.55 35.25 29.78
N ARG A 253 -3.72 34.10 30.43
CA ARG A 253 -3.26 32.81 29.95
C ARG A 253 -4.38 32.06 29.23
N LEU A 254 -4.01 31.07 28.44
CA LEU A 254 -4.98 30.23 27.75
C LEU A 254 -5.91 29.52 28.75
N ALA A 255 -5.40 29.06 29.89
CA ALA A 255 -6.19 28.47 30.97
C ALA A 255 -7.25 29.42 31.56
N ASP A 256 -7.11 30.74 31.40
CA ASP A 256 -8.11 31.69 31.86
C ASP A 256 -9.33 31.72 30.93
N VAL A 257 -9.15 31.39 29.65
CA VAL A 257 -10.17 31.52 28.58
C VAL A 257 -10.54 30.19 27.91
N ALA A 258 -9.90 29.09 28.29
CA ALA A 258 -10.08 27.78 27.70
C ALA A 258 -9.97 26.66 28.75
N VAL A 259 -10.60 25.53 28.47
CA VAL A 259 -10.34 24.26 29.14
C VAL A 259 -9.42 23.42 28.25
N ILE A 260 -8.29 23.01 28.79
CA ILE A 260 -7.31 22.17 28.08
C ILE A 260 -7.53 20.73 28.53
N GLU A 261 -7.89 19.86 27.59
CA GLU A 261 -8.14 18.45 27.84
C GLU A 261 -7.15 17.61 27.04
N ASP A 262 -6.45 16.70 27.72
CA ASP A 262 -5.73 15.62 27.04
C ASP A 262 -6.76 14.54 26.68
N GLY A 263 -7.02 14.41 25.38
CA GLY A 263 -8.09 13.55 24.88
C GLY A 263 -7.71 12.91 23.56
N PHE A 264 -8.73 12.64 22.76
CA PHE A 264 -8.58 12.00 21.46
C PHE A 264 -9.30 12.79 20.38
N VAL A 265 -8.87 12.59 19.14
CA VAL A 265 -9.57 13.10 17.95
C VAL A 265 -11.01 12.59 17.95
N GLU A 266 -11.95 13.43 17.51
CA GLU A 266 -13.36 13.04 17.39
C GLU A 266 -13.50 11.90 16.36
N LYS A 267 -14.39 10.94 16.66
CA LYS A 267 -14.46 9.69 15.89
C LYS A 267 -15.29 9.87 14.62
N ASP A 268 -14.62 9.94 13.49
CA ASP A 268 -15.27 9.90 12.17
C ASP A 268 -15.39 8.48 11.60
N SER A 269 -14.67 7.51 12.19
CA SER A 269 -14.68 6.13 11.74
C SER A 269 -14.49 5.13 12.89
N VAL A 270 -15.06 3.94 12.74
CA VAL A 270 -14.94 2.83 13.69
C VAL A 270 -14.40 1.62 12.95
N VAL A 271 -13.34 1.02 13.48
CA VAL A 271 -12.73 -0.20 12.95
C VAL A 271 -12.99 -1.32 13.96
N GLU A 272 -13.63 -2.39 13.50
CA GLU A 272 -13.92 -3.56 14.31
C GLU A 272 -13.40 -4.83 13.66
N THR A 273 -12.86 -5.72 14.50
CA THR A 273 -12.45 -7.07 14.12
C THR A 273 -13.23 -8.05 14.99
N ASN A 274 -14.02 -8.91 14.36
CA ASN A 274 -14.89 -9.88 15.07
C ASN A 274 -15.81 -9.24 16.13
N GLY A 275 -16.32 -8.03 15.87
CA GLY A 275 -17.22 -7.31 16.79
C GLY A 275 -16.52 -6.67 18.01
N LYS A 276 -15.18 -6.65 18.04
CA LYS A 276 -14.39 -5.89 19.01
C LYS A 276 -13.76 -4.68 18.33
N TRP A 277 -13.68 -3.56 19.05
CA TRP A 277 -12.91 -2.38 18.63
C TRP A 277 -11.46 -2.78 18.37
N SER A 278 -10.93 -2.39 17.22
CA SER A 278 -9.61 -2.81 16.76
C SER A 278 -8.92 -1.73 15.94
N MET A 279 -7.60 -1.83 15.80
CA MET A 279 -6.87 -1.20 14.72
C MET A 279 -6.69 -2.19 13.56
N MET A 280 -6.80 -1.70 12.34
CA MET A 280 -6.46 -2.46 11.14
C MET A 280 -5.03 -2.12 10.74
N MET A 281 -4.14 -3.09 10.71
CA MET A 281 -2.80 -2.95 10.16
C MET A 281 -2.72 -3.68 8.82
N ILE A 282 -2.28 -2.96 7.80
CA ILE A 282 -2.07 -3.49 6.46
C ILE A 282 -0.58 -3.50 6.13
N VAL A 283 -0.15 -4.50 5.36
CA VAL A 283 1.22 -4.60 4.86
C VAL A 283 1.20 -4.65 3.35
N GLN A 284 2.00 -3.79 2.72
CA GLN A 284 2.20 -3.76 1.28
C GLN A 284 3.62 -4.22 0.95
N LYS A 285 3.79 -4.94 -0.14
CA LYS A 285 5.13 -5.33 -0.63
C LYS A 285 5.76 -4.21 -1.44
N ARG A 286 7.08 -4.27 -1.65
CA ARG A 286 7.72 -3.48 -2.70
C ARG A 286 7.35 -4.06 -4.07
N SER A 287 7.26 -3.21 -5.08
CA SER A 287 7.14 -3.65 -6.49
C SER A 287 8.28 -4.61 -6.86
N GLY A 288 7.97 -5.63 -7.66
CA GLY A 288 8.90 -6.70 -8.05
C GLY A 288 9.24 -7.76 -6.98
N GLU A 289 8.84 -7.59 -5.72
CA GLU A 289 9.07 -8.61 -4.69
C GLU A 289 8.07 -9.77 -4.76
N ASN A 290 8.49 -10.97 -4.34
CA ASN A 290 7.63 -12.15 -4.28
C ASN A 290 6.67 -12.06 -3.08
N THR A 291 5.36 -12.05 -3.35
CA THR A 291 4.34 -11.91 -2.30
C THR A 291 4.43 -12.99 -1.23
N VAL A 292 4.58 -14.28 -1.62
CA VAL A 292 4.61 -15.40 -0.67
C VAL A 292 5.81 -15.29 0.27
N ALA A 293 6.99 -15.02 -0.28
CA ALA A 293 8.21 -14.90 0.51
C ALA A 293 8.18 -13.68 1.47
N VAL A 294 7.55 -12.57 1.07
CA VAL A 294 7.36 -11.41 1.95
C VAL A 294 6.37 -11.75 3.07
N CYS A 295 5.23 -12.36 2.75
CA CYS A 295 4.24 -12.77 3.75
C CYS A 295 4.86 -13.71 4.79
N GLU A 296 5.60 -14.73 4.38
CA GLU A 296 6.28 -15.66 5.30
C GLU A 296 7.24 -14.95 6.24
N ARG A 297 8.05 -14.00 5.72
CA ARG A 297 8.98 -13.21 6.54
C ARG A 297 8.24 -12.32 7.54
N VAL A 298 7.17 -11.66 7.11
CA VAL A 298 6.36 -10.77 7.95
C VAL A 298 5.63 -11.55 9.03
N LEU A 299 4.96 -12.66 8.68
CA LEU A 299 4.26 -13.52 9.64
C LEU A 299 5.22 -14.11 10.67
N LYS A 300 6.38 -14.59 10.24
CA LYS A 300 7.43 -15.07 11.16
C LYS A 300 7.88 -13.98 12.11
N ARG A 301 8.14 -12.77 11.61
CA ARG A 301 8.55 -11.64 12.44
C ARG A 301 7.44 -11.20 13.40
N LEU A 302 6.19 -11.22 12.94
CA LEU A 302 5.03 -10.90 13.76
C LEU A 302 4.86 -11.88 14.92
N GLU A 303 5.06 -13.18 14.69
CA GLU A 303 5.03 -14.19 15.76
C GLU A 303 6.12 -13.98 16.82
N GLU A 304 7.29 -13.44 16.45
CA GLU A 304 8.31 -13.03 17.42
C GLU A 304 7.86 -11.79 18.21
N LEU A 305 7.23 -10.82 17.56
CA LEU A 305 6.75 -9.59 18.19
C LEU A 305 5.57 -9.82 19.12
N LYS A 306 4.63 -10.70 18.74
CA LYS A 306 3.48 -11.09 19.58
C LYS A 306 3.89 -11.59 20.97
N ARG A 307 5.09 -12.17 21.11
CA ARG A 307 5.61 -12.64 22.41
C ARG A 307 6.04 -11.52 23.35
N ASN A 308 6.34 -10.34 22.80
CA ASN A 308 6.76 -9.17 23.56
C ASN A 308 5.60 -8.20 23.81
N LEU A 309 4.46 -8.38 23.13
CA LEU A 309 3.28 -7.59 23.36
C LEU A 309 2.71 -7.87 24.76
N PRO A 310 2.17 -6.84 25.46
CA PRO A 310 1.43 -7.05 26.68
C PRO A 310 0.24 -8.00 26.46
N ALA A 311 -0.10 -8.80 27.47
CA ALA A 311 -1.12 -9.86 27.37
C ALA A 311 -2.53 -9.38 26.97
N ASP A 312 -2.79 -8.09 27.07
CA ASP A 312 -4.05 -7.43 26.69
C ASP A 312 -4.20 -7.24 25.16
N TYR A 313 -3.09 -7.26 24.40
CA TYR A 313 -3.13 -7.06 22.96
C TYR A 313 -3.23 -8.39 22.22
N GLU A 314 -4.27 -8.53 21.40
CA GLU A 314 -4.47 -9.67 20.52
C GLU A 314 -4.33 -9.23 19.06
N VAL A 315 -3.45 -9.90 18.32
CA VAL A 315 -3.22 -9.63 16.89
C VAL A 315 -3.75 -10.79 16.05
N LEU A 316 -4.85 -10.53 15.35
CA LEU A 316 -5.56 -11.46 14.49
C LEU A 316 -5.17 -11.25 13.03
N THR A 317 -4.86 -12.33 12.32
CA THR A 317 -4.68 -12.26 10.86
C THR A 317 -6.04 -12.33 10.19
N ILE A 318 -6.46 -11.24 9.56
CA ILE A 318 -7.75 -11.12 8.88
C ILE A 318 -7.64 -11.64 7.45
N GLY A 319 -6.53 -11.34 6.77
CA GLY A 319 -6.31 -11.71 5.38
C GLY A 319 -4.85 -11.98 5.09
N ASP A 320 -4.59 -13.08 4.39
CA ASP A 320 -3.28 -13.47 3.89
C ASP A 320 -3.37 -13.89 2.42
N THR A 321 -2.82 -13.05 1.55
CA THR A 321 -2.79 -13.33 0.12
C THR A 321 -1.90 -14.53 -0.21
N SER A 322 -0.88 -14.82 0.60
CA SER A 322 0.02 -15.96 0.38
C SER A 322 -0.68 -17.31 0.52
N GLU A 323 -1.63 -17.44 1.46
CA GLU A 323 -2.42 -18.66 1.61
C GLU A 323 -3.21 -18.96 0.34
N THR A 324 -3.83 -17.92 -0.25
CA THR A 324 -4.58 -18.04 -1.52
C THR A 324 -3.66 -18.47 -2.66
N ILE A 325 -2.47 -17.87 -2.78
CA ILE A 325 -1.48 -18.24 -3.79
C ILE A 325 -1.01 -19.69 -3.62
N VAL A 326 -0.58 -20.08 -2.41
CA VAL A 326 -0.08 -21.42 -2.11
C VAL A 326 -1.16 -22.48 -2.34
N ASN A 327 -2.40 -22.20 -1.93
CA ASN A 327 -3.52 -23.09 -2.19
C ASN A 327 -3.82 -23.22 -3.68
N SER A 328 -3.68 -22.15 -4.47
CA SER A 328 -3.86 -22.16 -5.93
C SER A 328 -2.77 -22.98 -6.62
N ILE A 329 -1.50 -22.82 -6.24
CA ILE A 329 -0.37 -23.63 -6.72
C ILE A 329 -0.59 -25.11 -6.37
N ARG A 330 -0.99 -25.40 -5.13
CA ARG A 330 -1.28 -26.78 -4.68
C ARG A 330 -2.48 -27.37 -5.43
N SER A 331 -3.48 -26.56 -5.78
CA SER A 331 -4.62 -26.97 -6.59
C SER A 331 -4.16 -27.35 -8.00
N VAL A 332 -3.38 -26.49 -8.66
CA VAL A 332 -2.83 -26.73 -10.00
C VAL A 332 -1.96 -27.98 -10.00
N GLY A 333 -1.07 -28.15 -9.01
CA GLY A 333 -0.26 -29.35 -8.86
C GLY A 333 -1.09 -30.64 -8.73
N ARG A 334 -2.20 -30.59 -7.97
CA ARG A 334 -3.15 -31.71 -7.88
C ARG A 334 -3.86 -31.97 -9.21
N THR A 335 -4.27 -30.92 -9.92
CA THR A 335 -4.88 -31.03 -11.25
C THR A 335 -3.93 -31.63 -12.27
N VAL A 336 -2.65 -31.24 -12.26
CA VAL A 336 -1.61 -31.84 -13.12
C VAL A 336 -1.44 -33.33 -12.81
N LEU A 337 -1.43 -33.70 -11.53
CA LEU A 337 -1.27 -35.08 -11.10
C LEU A 337 -2.48 -35.95 -11.50
N TYR A 338 -3.71 -35.48 -11.26
CA TYR A 338 -4.92 -36.19 -11.66
C TYR A 338 -5.07 -36.23 -13.18
N GLY A 339 -4.83 -35.11 -13.86
CA GLY A 339 -4.85 -35.02 -15.32
C GLY A 339 -3.86 -36.00 -15.94
N GLY A 340 -2.61 -36.01 -15.48
CA GLY A 340 -1.59 -36.97 -15.93
C GLY A 340 -1.99 -38.42 -15.66
N LEU A 341 -2.57 -38.73 -14.50
CA LEU A 341 -3.09 -40.07 -14.20
C LEU A 341 -4.20 -40.49 -15.16
N PHE A 342 -5.20 -39.63 -15.39
CA PHE A 342 -6.31 -39.90 -16.32
C PHE A 342 -5.82 -40.04 -17.76
N VAL A 343 -4.81 -39.28 -18.17
CA VAL A 343 -4.18 -39.39 -19.48
C VAL A 343 -3.46 -40.73 -19.62
N ILE A 344 -2.70 -41.16 -18.62
CA ILE A 344 -2.06 -42.50 -18.62
C ILE A 344 -3.12 -43.59 -18.73
N LEU A 345 -4.18 -43.52 -17.93
CA LEU A 345 -5.24 -44.54 -17.93
C LEU A 345 -5.98 -44.60 -19.28
N THR A 346 -6.33 -43.45 -19.83
CA THR A 346 -7.04 -43.35 -21.11
C THR A 346 -6.16 -43.80 -22.27
N THR A 347 -4.92 -43.32 -22.35
CA THR A 347 -3.97 -43.75 -23.39
C THR A 347 -3.64 -45.24 -23.28
N LEU A 348 -3.49 -45.78 -22.06
CA LEU A 348 -3.24 -47.20 -21.85
C LEU A 348 -4.44 -48.06 -22.29
N PHE A 349 -5.66 -47.58 -22.06
CA PHE A 349 -6.88 -48.25 -22.50
C PHE A 349 -6.95 -48.34 -24.04
N PHE A 350 -6.63 -47.26 -24.76
CA PHE A 350 -6.69 -47.24 -26.22
C PHE A 350 -5.47 -47.87 -26.90
N LEU A 351 -4.25 -47.57 -26.43
CA LEU A 351 -3.00 -47.99 -27.08
C LEU A 351 -2.47 -49.33 -26.57
N ARG A 352 -2.95 -49.80 -25.39
CA ARG A 352 -2.53 -51.03 -24.72
C ARG A 352 -1.00 -51.17 -24.56
N SER A 353 -0.29 -50.04 -24.54
CA SER A 353 1.17 -49.95 -24.50
C SER A 353 1.60 -49.03 -23.35
N VAL A 354 2.15 -49.62 -22.29
CA VAL A 354 2.67 -48.87 -21.13
C VAL A 354 3.79 -47.91 -21.53
N ARG A 355 4.62 -48.30 -22.51
CA ARG A 355 5.72 -47.45 -23.00
C ARG A 355 5.19 -46.19 -23.67
N THR A 356 4.17 -46.31 -24.50
CA THR A 356 3.59 -45.15 -25.21
C THR A 356 2.86 -44.22 -24.25
N SER A 357 2.09 -44.77 -23.30
CA SER A 357 1.44 -44.00 -22.24
C SER A 357 2.43 -43.22 -21.36
N LEU A 358 3.57 -43.83 -21.02
CA LEU A 358 4.63 -43.15 -20.25
C LEU A 358 5.28 -42.01 -21.03
N ILE A 359 5.50 -42.18 -22.34
CA ILE A 359 6.05 -41.12 -23.19
C ILE A 359 5.10 -39.91 -23.18
N ILE A 360 3.80 -40.13 -23.41
CA ILE A 360 2.78 -39.07 -23.40
C ILE A 360 2.70 -38.39 -22.01
N ALA A 361 2.78 -39.19 -20.94
CA ALA A 361 2.73 -38.67 -19.58
C ALA A 361 3.92 -37.76 -19.24
N ILE A 362 5.12 -38.03 -19.77
CA ILE A 362 6.32 -37.20 -19.57
C ILE A 362 6.21 -35.87 -20.34
N THR A 363 5.45 -35.82 -21.44
CA THR A 363 5.24 -34.59 -22.23
C THR A 363 4.52 -33.50 -21.43
N ILE A 364 3.67 -33.87 -20.47
CA ILE A 364 2.95 -32.91 -19.61
C ILE A 364 3.93 -32.11 -18.71
N PRO A 365 4.72 -32.71 -17.80
CA PRO A 365 5.67 -31.95 -16.99
C PRO A 365 6.75 -31.29 -17.83
N ALA A 366 7.17 -31.90 -18.95
CA ALA A 366 8.13 -31.28 -19.85
C ALA A 366 7.59 -29.97 -20.48
N SER A 367 6.35 -29.96 -20.95
CA SER A 367 5.74 -28.76 -21.54
C SER A 367 5.56 -27.64 -20.52
N LEU A 368 5.23 -27.96 -19.27
CA LEU A 368 5.19 -26.99 -18.16
C LEU A 368 6.54 -26.34 -17.88
N ILE A 369 7.61 -27.14 -17.81
CA ILE A 369 8.97 -26.63 -17.61
C ILE A 369 9.39 -25.71 -18.76
N ILE A 370 9.06 -26.08 -19.99
CA ILE A 370 9.31 -25.24 -21.17
C ILE A 370 8.49 -23.95 -21.09
N ALA A 371 7.24 -23.99 -20.63
CA ALA A 371 6.42 -22.79 -20.45
C ALA A 371 7.05 -21.81 -19.46
N PHE A 372 7.62 -22.31 -18.34
CA PHE A 372 8.34 -21.45 -17.38
C PHE A 372 9.56 -20.76 -17.99
N LEU A 373 10.26 -21.40 -18.93
CA LEU A 373 11.36 -20.76 -19.67
C LEU A 373 10.87 -19.54 -20.45
N PHE A 374 9.74 -19.67 -21.16
CA PHE A 374 9.17 -18.57 -21.93
C PHE A 374 8.57 -17.48 -21.05
N MET A 375 7.94 -17.86 -19.93
CA MET A 375 7.45 -16.89 -18.95
C MET A 375 8.60 -16.03 -18.42
N TYR A 376 9.72 -16.66 -18.07
CA TYR A 376 10.90 -15.92 -17.61
C TYR A 376 11.49 -15.03 -18.69
N ALA A 377 11.57 -15.50 -19.94
CA ALA A 377 12.06 -14.70 -21.07
C ALA A 377 11.15 -13.51 -21.43
N LEU A 378 9.88 -13.51 -20.99
CA LEU A 378 8.90 -12.45 -21.21
C LEU A 378 8.64 -11.62 -19.95
N ASP A 379 9.42 -11.81 -18.88
CA ASP A 379 9.24 -11.16 -17.57
C ASP A 379 7.84 -11.36 -16.96
N TRP A 380 7.22 -12.52 -17.20
CA TRP A 380 5.93 -12.89 -16.61
C TRP A 380 6.09 -13.56 -15.26
N THR A 381 5.10 -13.41 -14.39
CA THR A 381 5.06 -14.02 -13.06
C THR A 381 4.22 -15.29 -13.02
N ILE A 382 4.49 -16.17 -12.04
CA ILE A 382 3.59 -17.26 -11.68
C ILE A 382 2.46 -16.65 -10.86
N ASN A 383 1.26 -16.64 -11.43
CA ASN A 383 0.08 -16.04 -10.83
C ASN A 383 -1.19 -16.84 -11.18
N ILE A 384 -2.33 -16.47 -10.61
CA ILE A 384 -3.57 -17.23 -10.80
C ILE A 384 -3.97 -17.32 -12.27
N MET A 385 -3.74 -16.27 -13.07
CA MET A 385 -4.04 -16.29 -14.51
C MET A 385 -3.08 -17.19 -15.29
N SER A 386 -1.77 -17.10 -15.03
CA SER A 386 -0.79 -17.96 -15.72
C SER A 386 -0.95 -19.43 -15.32
N LEU A 387 -1.23 -19.73 -14.06
CA LEU A 387 -1.57 -21.07 -13.58
C LEU A 387 -2.87 -21.63 -14.18
N SER A 388 -3.89 -20.79 -14.36
CA SER A 388 -5.14 -21.18 -15.02
C SER A 388 -4.92 -21.49 -16.49
N ALA A 389 -4.13 -20.67 -17.20
CA ALA A 389 -3.75 -20.92 -18.58
C ALA A 389 -2.94 -22.22 -18.73
N LEU A 390 -1.99 -22.48 -17.82
CA LEU A 390 -1.24 -23.73 -17.77
C LEU A 390 -2.15 -24.93 -17.52
N ALA A 391 -3.12 -24.82 -16.62
CA ALA A 391 -4.08 -25.89 -16.35
C ALA A 391 -4.90 -26.26 -17.61
N VAL A 392 -5.33 -25.27 -18.40
CA VAL A 392 -6.01 -25.50 -19.69
C VAL A 392 -5.05 -26.09 -20.73
N ALA A 393 -3.82 -25.58 -20.81
CA ALA A 393 -2.82 -26.02 -21.77
C ALA A 393 -2.44 -27.51 -21.60
N ILE A 394 -2.40 -28.02 -20.37
CA ILE A 394 -2.12 -29.43 -20.08
C ILE A 394 -3.10 -30.35 -20.83
N GLY A 395 -4.38 -29.99 -20.93
CA GLY A 395 -5.37 -30.77 -21.68
C GLY A 395 -5.04 -30.84 -23.17
N MET A 396 -4.60 -29.73 -23.77
CA MET A 396 -4.27 -29.65 -25.21
C MET A 396 -2.93 -30.30 -25.57
N VAL A 397 -1.95 -30.31 -24.66
CA VAL A 397 -0.61 -30.88 -24.94
C VAL A 397 -0.70 -32.38 -25.22
N VAL A 398 -1.64 -33.07 -24.59
CA VAL A 398 -1.84 -34.52 -24.75
C VAL A 398 -2.37 -34.85 -26.14
N ASP A 399 -3.17 -33.98 -26.76
CA ASP A 399 -3.75 -34.24 -28.08
C ASP A 399 -2.70 -34.30 -29.20
N ASN A 400 -1.54 -33.64 -29.02
CA ASN A 400 -0.46 -33.57 -30.00
C ASN A 400 0.70 -34.54 -29.74
N ALA A 401 0.73 -35.21 -28.58
CA ALA A 401 1.78 -36.11 -28.13
C ALA A 401 1.50 -37.56 -28.53
#